data_AF-A0A7S4MJQ3-F1
#
_entry.id   AF-A0A7S4MJQ3-F1
#
_cell.length_a   1.000
_cell.length_b   1.000
_cell.length_c   1.000
_cell.angle_alpha   90.00
_cell.angle_beta   90.00
_cell.angle_gamma   90.00
#
_symmetry.space_group_name_H-M   'P 1'
#
loop_
_entity.id
_entity.type
_entity.pdbx_description
1 polymer ?
#
loop_
_entity_poly.entity_id
_entity_poly.type
_entity_poly.pdbx_seq_one_letter_code
_entity_poly.pdbx_strand_id
1 'polypeptide(L)'
;CTINAGFRVENPPHLVCDTVRNLIKEMRLGDESDFGPYVQYLLDQRRGQLPSAWSEAGKRLLERVLEYGAGRDGEGTLPPFYATEILDVDWRGECGGSDDPFEENAAMLVIQRAEDDLMLPIYDFYNHRNGDYLNTV
;
A
#
# COMPACT_ATOMS: atom_id res chain seq x y z
N CYS A 1 16.08 -12.63 19.36
CA CYS A 1 15.52 -11.86 18.23
C CYS A 1 14.10 -11.49 18.63
N THR A 2 13.90 -10.28 19.14
CA THR A 2 12.56 -9.82 19.54
C THR A 2 11.98 -9.14 18.30
N ILE A 3 11.11 -9.85 17.59
CA ILE A 3 10.31 -9.23 16.54
C ILE A 3 9.31 -8.33 17.28
N ASN A 4 9.44 -7.02 17.10
CA ASN A 4 8.52 -6.06 17.69
C ASN A 4 7.13 -6.33 17.09
N ALA A 5 6.14 -6.63 17.94
CA ALA A 5 4.83 -7.11 17.47
C ALA A 5 4.01 -6.03 16.73
N GLY A 6 4.49 -4.79 16.69
CA GLY A 6 3.76 -3.65 16.15
C GLY A 6 2.52 -3.32 16.97
N PHE A 7 2.16 -2.04 17.06
CA PHE A 7 0.87 -1.66 17.64
C PHE A 7 -0.17 -1.53 16.53
N ARG A 8 -1.40 -1.95 16.79
CA ARG A 8 -2.52 -1.67 15.89
C ARG A 8 -2.84 -0.17 15.99
N VAL A 9 -2.72 0.54 14.88
CA VAL A 9 -3.11 1.95 14.80
C VAL A 9 -4.64 2.00 14.63
N GLU A 10 -5.32 2.74 15.50
CA GLU A 10 -6.80 2.83 15.48
C GLU A 10 -7.33 3.60 14.26
N ASN A 11 -6.52 4.49 13.68
CA ASN A 11 -6.78 5.21 12.42
C ASN A 11 -5.57 5.05 11.49
N PRO A 12 -5.49 3.99 10.68
CA PRO A 12 -4.42 3.87 9.70
C PRO A 12 -4.49 5.03 8.70
N PRO A 13 -3.35 5.47 8.12
CA PRO A 13 -3.37 6.48 7.08
C PRO A 13 -4.25 5.99 5.91
N HIS A 14 -5.22 6.82 5.54
CA HIS A 14 -6.18 6.54 4.48
C HIS A 14 -5.56 6.83 3.12
N LEU A 15 -5.94 6.05 2.11
CA LEU A 15 -5.62 6.34 0.71
C LEU A 15 -5.95 7.80 0.34
N VAL A 16 -4.96 8.55 -0.16
CA VAL A 16 -5.18 9.93 -0.63
C VAL A 16 -5.93 9.92 -1.97
N CYS A 17 -7.27 9.91 -1.91
CA CYS A 17 -8.15 9.72 -3.07
C CYS A 17 -7.86 10.68 -4.24
N ASP A 18 -7.57 11.94 -3.96
CA ASP A 18 -7.31 12.94 -5.00
C ASP A 18 -5.97 12.72 -5.70
N THR A 19 -4.98 12.19 -4.99
CA THR A 19 -3.72 11.74 -5.60
C THR A 19 -3.98 10.60 -6.58
N VAL A 20 -4.83 9.64 -6.21
CA VAL A 20 -5.22 8.54 -7.12
C VAL A 20 -5.93 9.08 -8.35
N ARG A 21 -6.89 9.99 -8.20
CA ARG A 21 -7.63 10.57 -9.33
C ARG A 21 -6.73 11.37 -10.27
N ASN A 22 -5.82 12.16 -9.72
CA ASN A 22 -4.82 12.88 -10.50
C ASN A 22 -3.91 11.91 -11.25
N LEU A 23 -3.44 10.85 -10.57
CA LEU A 23 -2.62 9.84 -11.21
C LEU A 23 -3.38 9.13 -12.35
N ILE A 24 -4.64 8.75 -12.16
CA ILE A 24 -5.49 8.15 -13.20
C ILE A 24 -5.58 9.09 -14.42
N LYS A 25 -5.80 10.38 -14.17
CA LYS A 25 -5.87 11.39 -15.24
C LYS A 25 -4.56 11.46 -16.02
N GLU A 26 -3.43 11.61 -15.34
CA GLU A 26 -2.12 11.71 -15.99
C GLU A 26 -1.73 10.41 -16.71
N MET A 27 -2.02 9.25 -16.12
CA MET A 27 -1.80 7.94 -16.75
C MET A 27 -2.63 7.74 -18.01
N ARG A 28 -3.83 8.33 -18.10
CA ARG A 28 -4.64 8.31 -19.33
C ARG A 28 -4.07 9.20 -20.44
N LEU A 29 -3.37 10.27 -20.07
CA LEU A 29 -2.68 11.13 -21.04
C LEU A 29 -1.41 10.46 -21.61
N GLY A 30 -0.76 9.58 -20.84
CA GLY A 30 0.43 8.87 -21.29
C GLY A 30 1.54 9.86 -21.65
N ASP A 31 2.05 9.78 -22.88
CA ASP A 31 3.09 10.67 -23.41
C ASP A 31 2.64 12.14 -23.54
N GLU A 32 1.33 12.41 -23.56
CA GLU A 32 0.78 13.78 -23.58
C GLU A 32 0.75 14.43 -22.19
N SER A 33 1.02 13.67 -21.12
CA SER A 33 1.17 14.23 -19.78
C SER A 33 2.42 15.11 -19.70
N ASP A 34 2.33 16.21 -18.96
CA ASP A 34 3.51 17.00 -18.57
C ASP A 34 4.55 16.16 -17.79
N PHE A 35 4.11 15.00 -17.27
CA PHE A 35 4.92 14.01 -16.55
C PHE A 35 5.18 12.74 -17.37
N GLY A 36 5.06 12.80 -18.70
CA GLY A 36 5.08 11.67 -19.63
C GLY A 36 6.13 10.58 -19.33
N PRO A 37 7.43 10.90 -19.16
CA PRO A 37 8.45 9.90 -18.86
C PRO A 37 8.19 9.12 -17.56
N TYR A 38 7.69 9.79 -16.52
CA TYR A 38 7.37 9.15 -15.24
C TYR A 38 6.06 8.36 -15.33
N VAL A 39 5.05 8.92 -16.01
CA VAL A 39 3.80 8.22 -16.30
C VAL A 39 4.05 6.92 -17.07
N GLN A 40 4.90 6.95 -18.10
CA GLN A 40 5.27 5.77 -18.87
C GLN A 40 5.96 4.73 -18.00
N TYR A 41 6.90 5.15 -17.14
CA TYR A 41 7.52 4.26 -16.15
C TYR A 41 6.48 3.59 -15.23
N LEU A 42 5.45 4.32 -14.81
CA LEU A 42 4.35 3.79 -13.97
C LEU A 42 3.44 2.83 -14.73
N LEU A 43 3.12 3.13 -16.00
CA LEU A 43 2.34 2.26 -16.88
C LEU A 43 3.04 0.92 -17.14
N ASP A 44 4.38 0.92 -17.20
CA ASP A 44 5.21 -0.27 -17.39
C ASP A 44 5.39 -1.11 -16.12
N GLN A 45 4.92 -0.63 -14.95
CA GLN A 45 5.00 -1.40 -13.72
C GLN A 45 4.08 -2.61 -13.73
N ARG A 46 4.54 -3.69 -13.11
CA ARG A 46 3.70 -4.88 -12.89
C ARG A 46 2.54 -4.53 -11.96
N ARG A 47 1.36 -5.09 -12.24
CA ARG A 47 0.18 -4.96 -11.38
C ARG A 47 0.19 -6.04 -10.29
N GLY A 48 -0.64 -5.86 -9.26
CA GLY A 48 -0.85 -6.90 -8.23
C GLY A 48 0.32 -7.08 -7.26
N GLN A 49 1.18 -6.07 -7.10
CA GLN A 49 2.35 -6.15 -6.21
C GLN A 49 1.96 -6.12 -4.72
N LEU A 50 0.83 -5.47 -4.39
CA LEU A 50 0.33 -5.33 -3.02
C LEU A 50 -0.76 -6.37 -2.71
N PRO A 51 -0.85 -6.87 -1.46
CA PRO A 51 -1.82 -7.91 -1.08
C PRO A 51 -3.28 -7.56 -1.35
N SER A 52 -3.65 -6.28 -1.27
CA SER A 52 -4.99 -5.80 -1.60
C SER A 52 -5.40 -6.11 -3.05
N ALA A 53 -4.44 -6.17 -3.98
CA ALA A 53 -4.67 -6.49 -5.39
C ALA A 53 -4.45 -7.97 -5.73
N TRP A 54 -4.20 -8.83 -4.73
CA TRP A 54 -4.07 -10.26 -4.96
C TRP A 54 -5.43 -10.90 -5.20
N SER A 55 -5.41 -12.08 -5.82
CA SER A 55 -6.58 -12.95 -5.88
C SER A 55 -7.12 -13.24 -4.47
N GLU A 56 -8.42 -13.50 -4.38
CA GLU A 56 -9.08 -13.90 -3.14
C GLU A 56 -8.42 -15.11 -2.45
N ALA A 57 -7.88 -16.05 -3.22
CA ALA A 57 -7.12 -17.17 -2.66
C ALA A 57 -5.79 -16.72 -2.02
N GLY A 58 -5.13 -15.73 -2.62
CA GLY A 58 -3.90 -15.14 -2.09
C GLY A 58 -4.15 -14.32 -0.82
N LYS A 59 -5.20 -13.51 -0.79
CA LYS A 59 -5.62 -12.74 0.40
C LYS A 59 -5.86 -13.68 1.60
N ARG A 60 -6.69 -14.70 1.41
CA ARG A 60 -6.98 -15.72 2.44
C ARG A 60 -5.74 -16.48 2.93
N LEU A 61 -4.80 -16.76 2.03
CA LEU A 61 -3.55 -17.42 2.42
C LEU A 61 -2.73 -16.53 3.33
N LEU A 62 -2.59 -15.24 3.00
CA LEU A 62 -1.86 -14.28 3.82
C LEU A 62 -2.51 -14.12 5.21
N GLU A 63 -3.82 -13.90 5.25
CA GLU A 63 -4.59 -13.78 6.50
C GLU A 63 -4.36 -14.98 7.42
N ARG A 64 -4.45 -16.19 6.87
CA ARG A 64 -4.20 -17.42 7.63
C ARG A 64 -2.77 -17.52 8.18
N VAL A 65 -1.78 -17.03 7.43
CA VAL A 65 -0.38 -16.99 7.89
C VAL A 65 -0.23 -15.99 9.05
N LEU A 66 -0.84 -14.82 8.94
CA LEU A 66 -0.79 -13.77 9.96
C LEU A 66 -1.52 -14.18 11.25
N GLU A 67 -2.65 -14.89 11.13
CA GLU A 67 -3.37 -15.48 12.26
C GLU A 67 -2.55 -16.59 12.94
N TYR A 68 -1.97 -17.50 12.16
CA TYR A 68 -1.19 -18.62 12.71
C TYR A 68 0.10 -18.13 13.40
N GLY A 69 0.73 -17.10 12.86
CA GLY A 69 1.96 -16.53 13.40
C GLY A 69 1.80 -15.85 14.76
N ALA A 70 0.58 -15.48 15.16
CA ALA A 70 0.31 -14.80 16.43
C ALA A 70 0.42 -15.72 17.68
N GLY A 71 0.61 -17.03 17.49
CA GLY A 71 0.87 -17.97 18.58
C GLY A 71 -0.39 -18.56 19.24
N ARG A 72 -0.18 -19.50 20.17
CA ARG A 72 -1.25 -20.33 20.79
C ARG A 72 -2.15 -19.58 21.77
N ASP A 73 -1.77 -18.38 22.19
CA ASP A 73 -2.52 -17.60 23.17
C ASP A 73 -3.63 -16.76 22.52
N GLY A 74 -3.75 -16.79 21.18
CA GLY A 74 -4.94 -16.37 20.44
C GLY A 74 -5.27 -14.86 20.50
N GLU A 75 -4.45 -14.06 21.16
CA GLU A 75 -4.64 -12.62 21.23
C GLU A 75 -3.87 -11.91 20.09
N GLY A 76 -4.48 -11.93 18.89
CA GLY A 76 -4.16 -10.97 17.83
C GLY A 76 -3.82 -11.58 16.47
N THR A 77 -3.76 -10.72 15.46
CA THR A 77 -3.22 -10.98 14.12
C THR A 77 -1.82 -10.37 14.08
N LEU A 78 -0.83 -11.03 13.45
CA LEU A 78 0.46 -10.35 13.23
C LEU A 78 0.28 -9.17 12.26
N PRO A 79 1.00 -8.05 12.44
CA PRO A 79 1.07 -7.03 11.41
C PRO A 79 1.72 -7.58 10.12
N PRO A 80 1.45 -6.96 8.96
CA PRO A 80 0.62 -5.76 8.76
C PRO A 80 -0.88 -6.03 8.88
N PHE A 81 -1.61 -5.12 9.52
CA PHE A 81 -3.07 -5.16 9.61
C PHE A 81 -3.69 -4.60 8.31
N TYR A 82 -4.84 -5.13 7.89
CA TYR A 82 -5.64 -4.63 6.76
C TYR A 82 -4.91 -4.60 5.41
N ALA A 83 -3.80 -5.32 5.26
CA ALA A 83 -2.98 -5.30 4.04
C ALA A 83 -3.75 -5.77 2.78
N THR A 84 -4.82 -6.54 2.97
CA THR A 84 -5.69 -7.09 1.92
C THR A 84 -6.92 -6.22 1.62
N GLU A 85 -7.17 -5.17 2.40
CA GLU A 85 -8.45 -4.45 2.44
C GLU A 85 -8.42 -3.07 1.77
N ILE A 86 -7.24 -2.49 1.48
CA ILE A 86 -7.09 -1.10 1.01
C ILE A 86 -7.90 -0.80 -0.26
N LEU A 87 -7.96 -1.74 -1.22
CA LEU A 87 -8.78 -1.55 -2.43
C LEU A 87 -10.27 -1.55 -2.12
N ASP A 88 -10.70 -2.42 -1.21
CA ASP A 88 -12.12 -2.67 -0.93
C ASP A 88 -12.70 -1.60 0.00
N VAL A 89 -11.95 -1.24 1.04
CA VAL A 89 -12.34 -0.26 2.05
C VAL A 89 -12.05 1.15 1.57
N ASP A 90 -10.80 1.47 1.23
CA ASP A 90 -10.43 2.86 0.95
C ASP A 90 -10.81 3.26 -0.47
N TRP A 91 -10.32 2.57 -1.50
CA TRP A 91 -10.55 3.00 -2.88
C TRP A 91 -12.02 2.87 -3.28
N ARG A 92 -12.60 1.67 -3.17
CA ARG A 92 -13.99 1.42 -3.59
C ARG A 92 -15.01 1.97 -2.58
N GLY A 93 -14.74 1.85 -1.29
CA GLY A 93 -15.64 2.28 -0.22
C GLY A 93 -15.58 3.78 0.05
N GLU A 94 -14.45 4.29 0.55
CA GLU A 94 -14.30 5.68 1.00
C GLU A 94 -14.12 6.67 -0.15
N CYS A 95 -13.28 6.34 -1.14
CA CYS A 95 -13.02 7.19 -2.29
C CYS A 95 -14.11 7.09 -3.37
N GLY A 96 -15.06 6.15 -3.28
CA GLY A 96 -16.08 5.90 -4.31
C GLY A 96 -15.46 5.60 -5.69
N GLY A 97 -14.29 4.96 -5.69
CA GLY A 97 -13.56 4.56 -6.88
C GLY A 97 -14.22 3.38 -7.61
N SER A 98 -13.86 3.19 -8.88
CA SER A 98 -14.40 2.08 -9.69
C SER A 98 -13.65 0.76 -9.48
N ASP A 99 -14.23 -0.32 -9.99
CA ASP A 99 -13.63 -1.66 -10.08
C ASP A 99 -12.81 -1.87 -11.36
N ASP A 100 -12.52 -0.80 -12.11
CA ASP A 100 -11.71 -0.88 -13.32
C ASP A 100 -10.25 -1.26 -12.98
N PRO A 101 -9.69 -2.32 -13.59
CA PRO A 101 -8.35 -2.80 -13.27
C PRO A 101 -7.22 -1.80 -13.54
N PHE A 102 -7.46 -0.75 -14.33
CA PHE A 102 -6.48 0.32 -14.53
C PHE A 102 -6.56 1.35 -13.40
N GLU A 103 -7.77 1.75 -12.97
CA GLU A 103 -7.95 2.64 -11.81
C GLU A 103 -7.48 2.01 -10.50
N GLU A 104 -7.77 0.72 -10.28
CA GLU A 104 -7.27 -0.01 -9.10
C GLU A 104 -5.75 -0.12 -9.08
N ASN A 105 -5.14 -0.30 -10.26
CA ASN A 105 -3.69 -0.28 -10.35
C ASN A 105 -3.13 1.10 -9.97
N ALA A 106 -3.77 2.18 -10.39
CA ALA A 106 -3.36 3.53 -9.98
C ALA A 106 -3.47 3.71 -8.45
N ALA A 107 -4.56 3.23 -7.82
CA ALA A 107 -4.70 3.26 -6.36
C ALA A 107 -3.57 2.49 -5.67
N MET A 108 -3.23 1.29 -6.17
CA MET A 108 -2.12 0.50 -5.64
C MET A 108 -0.75 1.12 -5.88
N LEU A 109 -0.54 1.83 -6.99
CA LEU A 109 0.71 2.53 -7.26
C LEU A 109 0.93 3.70 -6.29
N VAL A 110 -0.14 4.40 -5.90
CA VAL A 110 -0.10 5.47 -4.88
C VAL A 110 0.30 4.88 -3.54
N ILE A 111 -0.36 3.81 -3.09
CA ILE A 111 -0.03 3.12 -1.83
C ILE A 111 1.40 2.58 -1.83
N GLN A 112 1.83 1.97 -2.94
CA GLN A 112 3.20 1.47 -3.09
C GLN A 112 4.25 2.58 -3.03
N ARG A 113 3.88 3.84 -3.24
CA ARG A 113 4.82 4.98 -3.29
C ARG A 113 4.55 6.00 -2.20
N ALA A 114 3.62 5.71 -1.30
CA ALA A 114 3.35 6.56 -0.16
C ALA A 114 4.51 6.40 0.83
N GLU A 115 5.38 7.40 0.83
CA GLU A 115 6.67 7.42 1.52
C GLU A 115 6.52 7.43 3.05
N ASP A 116 5.45 8.08 3.56
CA ASP A 116 5.19 8.25 4.99
C ASP A 116 4.11 7.30 5.55
N ASP A 117 3.29 6.67 4.69
CA ASP A 117 2.12 5.88 5.13
C ASP A 117 2.42 4.38 5.24
N LEU A 118 3.38 3.86 4.47
CA LEU A 118 3.81 2.47 4.50
C LEU A 118 5.34 2.43 4.54
N MET A 119 5.91 1.93 5.63
CA MET A 119 7.36 1.67 5.73
C MET A 119 7.79 0.66 4.65
N LEU A 120 8.11 1.15 3.46
CA LEU A 120 8.84 0.39 2.46
C LEU A 120 10.33 0.57 2.74
N PRO A 121 11.05 -0.49 3.15
CA PRO A 121 12.41 -0.36 3.66
C PRO A 121 13.33 0.43 2.73
N ILE A 122 13.16 0.32 1.41
CA ILE A 122 14.00 1.03 0.42
C ILE A 122 13.76 2.55 0.45
N TYR A 123 12.52 3.00 0.62
CA TYR A 123 12.19 4.42 0.68
C TYR A 123 12.50 5.01 2.06
N ASP A 124 12.29 4.26 3.14
CA ASP A 124 12.73 4.62 4.50
C ASP A 124 14.27 4.75 4.58
N PHE A 125 15.02 3.88 3.87
CA PHE A 125 16.48 4.00 3.73
C PHE A 125 16.92 5.30 3.03
N TYR A 126 16.08 5.91 2.19
CA TYR A 126 16.42 7.17 1.51
C TYR A 126 16.23 8.39 2.42
N ASN A 127 15.24 8.35 3.32
CA ASN A 127 15.06 9.34 4.38
C ASN A 127 15.95 9.10 5.60
N HIS A 128 16.81 8.09 5.54
CA HIS A 128 17.78 7.78 6.57
C HIS A 128 18.80 8.90 6.71
N ARG A 129 18.66 9.69 7.77
CA ARG A 129 19.73 10.60 8.20
C ARG A 129 20.81 9.76 8.88
N ASN A 130 21.90 9.49 8.16
CA ASN A 130 23.08 8.88 8.77
C ASN A 130 23.58 9.72 9.98
N GLY A 131 23.73 9.10 11.15
CA GLY A 131 24.20 9.73 12.39
C GLY A 131 23.50 9.17 13.65
N ASP A 132 23.78 9.76 14.82
CA ASP A 132 23.19 9.36 16.12
C ASP A 132 21.74 9.85 16.31
N TYR A 133 20.87 9.63 15.31
CA TYR A 133 19.47 10.03 15.37
C TYR A 133 18.57 8.79 15.38
N LEU A 134 17.52 8.81 16.20
CA LEU A 134 16.50 7.77 16.24
C LEU A 134 15.46 8.05 15.14
N ASN A 135 15.18 7.05 14.32
CA ASN A 135 14.23 7.11 13.21
C ASN A 135 12.79 6.89 13.67
N THR A 136 12.43 7.45 14.82
CA THR A 136 11.10 7.31 15.41
C THR A 136 10.70 8.65 15.99
N VAL A 137 9.56 9.18 15.56
CA VAL A 137 8.75 10.10 16.37
C VAL A 137 7.94 9.29 17.38
#